data_AF-A0A2R4LUY9-F1
#
_entry.id   AF-A0A2R4LUY9-F1
#
_cell.length_a   1.000
_cell.length_b   1.000
_cell.length_c   1.000
_cell.angle_alpha   90.00
_cell.angle_beta   90.00
_cell.angle_gamma   90.00
#
_symmetry.space_group_name_H-M   'P 1'
#
loop_
_entity.id
_entity.type
_entity.pdbx_description
1 polymer ?
#
loop_
_entity_poly.entity_id
_entity_poly.type
_entity_poly.pdbx_seq_one_letter_code
_entity_poly.pdbx_strand_id
1 'polypeptide(L)'
;MQKLVIAVLLVFSLVVMEVTCQDAMLAPPDRPSEFRSPDQLRQYLKALNEYYAIVGRPRFGRSVNKRSVNDAVFGEATKTE
;
A
#
# COMPACT_ATOMS: atom_id res chain seq x y z
N MET A 1 16.51 -33.20 -12.30
CA MET A 1 15.91 -32.41 -11.22
C MET A 1 16.47 -30.99 -11.12
N GLN A 2 17.80 -30.81 -11.04
CA GLN A 2 18.43 -29.50 -10.85
C GLN A 2 18.07 -28.44 -11.90
N LYS A 3 17.98 -28.82 -13.19
CA LYS A 3 17.57 -27.92 -14.28
C LYS A 3 16.12 -27.41 -14.14
N LEU A 4 15.20 -28.27 -13.66
CA LEU A 4 13.82 -27.89 -13.40
C LEU A 4 13.71 -26.98 -12.19
N VAL A 5 14.48 -27.24 -11.13
CA VAL A 5 14.54 -26.38 -9.95
C VAL A 5 15.05 -24.99 -10.31
N ILE A 6 16.09 -24.89 -11.14
CA ILE A 6 16.62 -23.61 -11.63
C ILE A 6 15.57 -22.89 -12.49
N ALA A 7 14.87 -23.60 -13.39
CA ALA A 7 13.82 -23.01 -14.20
C ALA A 7 12.67 -22.46 -13.34
N VAL A 8 12.23 -23.19 -12.32
CA VAL A 8 11.19 -22.74 -11.38
C VAL A 8 11.67 -21.52 -10.58
N LEU A 9 12.92 -21.51 -10.11
CA LEU A 9 13.50 -20.36 -9.40
C LEU A 9 13.60 -19.11 -10.30
N LEU A 10 13.97 -19.28 -11.57
CA LEU A 10 13.99 -18.16 -12.53
C LEU A 10 12.60 -17.60 -12.77
N VAL A 11 11.60 -18.46 -12.98
CA VAL A 11 10.21 -18.01 -13.16
C VAL A 11 9.71 -17.31 -11.89
N PHE A 12 9.99 -17.87 -10.72
CA PHE A 12 9.61 -17.25 -9.44
C PHE A 12 10.29 -15.89 -9.23
N SER A 13 11.58 -15.79 -9.57
CA SER A 13 12.33 -14.53 -9.51
C SER A 13 11.73 -13.46 -10.43
N LEU A 14 11.31 -13.83 -11.64
CA LEU A 14 10.68 -12.90 -12.58
C LEU A 14 9.33 -12.41 -12.05
N VAL A 15 8.53 -13.30 -11.48
CA VAL A 15 7.22 -12.95 -10.86
C VAL A 15 7.42 -12.00 -9.68
N VAL A 16 8.39 -12.27 -8.80
CA VAL A 16 8.69 -11.38 -7.66
C VAL A 16 9.15 -10.00 -8.16
N MET A 17 9.99 -9.94 -9.18
CA MET A 17 10.49 -8.68 -9.75
C MET A 17 9.35 -7.79 -10.27
N GLU A 18 8.38 -8.37 -11.00
CA GLU A 18 7.22 -7.61 -11.48
C GLU A 18 6.39 -7.00 -10.34
N VAL A 19 6.18 -7.75 -9.26
CA VAL A 19 5.38 -7.29 -8.11
C VAL A 19 6.13 -6.22 -7.32
N THR A 20 7.46 -6.35 -7.15
CA THR A 20 8.24 -5.37 -6.38
C THR A 20 8.51 -4.06 -7.13
N CYS A 21 8.47 -4.06 -8.46
CA CYS A 21 8.65 -2.84 -9.26
C CYS A 21 7.38 -1.97 -9.37
N GLN A 22 6.29 -2.33 -8.67
CA GLN A 22 5.05 -1.55 -8.64
C GLN A 22 5.11 -0.27 -7.78
N ASP A 23 6.27 0.15 -7.27
CA ASP A 23 6.37 1.45 -6.58
C ASP A 23 5.96 2.63 -7.49
N ALA A 24 6.13 2.50 -8.81
CA ALA A 24 5.61 3.45 -9.80
C ALA A 24 4.07 3.46 -9.89
N MET A 25 3.40 2.38 -9.46
CA MET A 25 1.95 2.25 -9.49
C MET A 25 1.25 3.13 -8.42
N LEU A 26 2.00 3.57 -7.40
CA LEU A 26 1.55 4.51 -6.36
C LEU A 26 2.23 5.88 -6.45
N ALA A 27 2.82 6.22 -7.60
CA ALA A 27 3.23 7.58 -7.89
C ALA A 27 2.02 8.40 -8.36
N PRO A 28 1.94 9.70 -8.00
CA PRO A 28 0.94 10.59 -8.60
C PRO A 28 1.09 10.57 -10.13
N PRO A 29 -0.01 10.56 -10.90
CA PRO A 29 0.08 10.60 -12.35
C PRO A 29 0.80 11.88 -12.81
N ASP A 30 1.67 11.75 -13.83
CA ASP A 30 2.42 12.87 -14.38
C ASP A 30 1.46 13.96 -14.89
N ARG A 31 1.63 15.17 -14.34
CA ARG A 31 0.83 16.33 -14.73
C ARG A 31 1.48 16.99 -15.94
N PRO A 32 0.82 17.03 -17.11
CA PRO A 32 1.34 17.77 -18.25
C PRO A 32 1.37 19.28 -17.91
N SER A 33 2.32 20.01 -18.51
CA SER A 33 2.43 21.47 -18.34
C SER A 33 1.19 22.22 -18.84
N GLU A 34 0.50 21.65 -19.83
CA GLU A 34 -0.69 22.19 -20.46
C GLU A 34 -1.59 21.06 -21.00
N PHE A 35 -2.91 21.20 -20.88
CA PHE A 35 -3.87 20.28 -21.51
C PHE A 35 -4.25 20.82 -22.88
N ARG A 36 -3.93 20.09 -23.95
CA ARG A 36 -4.18 20.53 -25.33
C ARG A 36 -5.56 20.11 -25.86
N SER A 37 -6.28 19.27 -25.12
CA SER A 37 -7.63 18.84 -25.47
C SER A 37 -8.48 18.57 -24.21
N PRO A 38 -9.82 18.69 -24.31
CA PRO A 38 -10.72 18.33 -23.20
C PRO A 38 -10.62 16.85 -22.83
N ASP A 39 -10.29 15.98 -23.79
CA ASP A 39 -10.14 14.54 -23.52
C ASP A 39 -8.90 14.23 -22.68
N GLN A 40 -7.79 14.96 -22.88
CA GLN A 40 -6.60 14.83 -22.02
C GLN A 40 -6.91 15.20 -20.57
N LEU A 41 -7.70 16.25 -20.36
CA LEU A 41 -8.14 16.64 -19.01
C LEU A 41 -9.01 15.54 -18.37
N ARG A 42 -9.95 14.96 -19.13
CA ARG A 42 -10.80 13.86 -18.66
C ARG A 42 -9.98 12.62 -18.28
N GLN A 43 -8.99 12.27 -19.09
CA GLN A 43 -8.10 11.14 -18.82
C GLN A 43 -7.27 11.38 -17.56
N TYR A 44 -6.70 12.58 -17.40
CA TYR A 44 -5.93 12.94 -16.22
C TYR A 44 -6.78 12.90 -14.94
N LEU A 45 -7.99 13.46 -14.96
CA LEU A 45 -8.90 13.42 -13.81
C LEU A 45 -9.29 11.99 -13.43
N LYS A 46 -9.48 11.11 -14.41
CA LYS A 46 -9.75 9.69 -14.16
C LYS A 46 -8.58 9.01 -13.45
N ALA A 47 -7.36 9.17 -13.98
CA ALA A 47 -6.15 8.62 -13.37
C ALA A 47 -5.90 9.17 -11.95
N LEU A 48 -6.17 10.46 -11.73
CA LEU A 48 -6.05 11.09 -10.43
C LEU A 48 -7.04 10.51 -9.41
N ASN A 49 -8.28 10.26 -9.83
CA ASN A 49 -9.29 9.66 -8.97
C ASN A 49 -8.91 8.23 -8.57
N GLU A 50 -8.42 7.42 -9.52
CA GLU A 50 -7.92 6.06 -9.25
C GLU A 50 -6.75 6.07 -8.25
N TYR A 51 -5.82 7.02 -8.41
CA TYR A 51 -4.71 7.22 -7.48
C TYR A 51 -5.18 7.46 -6.04
N TYR A 52 -6.07 8.44 -5.83
CA TYR A 52 -6.56 8.77 -4.49
C TYR A 52 -7.49 7.71 -3.90
N ALA A 53 -8.19 6.93 -4.75
CA ALA A 53 -8.98 5.79 -4.29
C ALA A 53 -8.14 4.68 -3.65
N ILE A 54 -6.83 4.61 -3.97
CA ILE A 54 -5.89 3.61 -3.43
C ILE A 54 -5.08 4.22 -2.28
N VAL A 55 -4.44 5.37 -2.52
CA VAL A 55 -3.51 6.00 -1.56
C VAL A 55 -4.26 6.72 -0.43
N GLY A 56 -5.33 7.43 -0.78
CA GLY A 56 -6.11 8.24 0.16
C GLY A 56 -7.21 7.45 0.89
N ARG A 57 -7.41 6.16 0.58
CA ARG A 57 -8.49 5.36 1.15
C ARG A 57 -8.39 5.35 2.67
N PRO A 58 -9.36 5.95 3.39
CA PRO A 58 -9.33 5.97 4.84
C PRO A 58 -9.33 4.54 5.39
N ARG A 59 -8.24 4.13 6.03
CA ARG A 59 -8.12 2.81 6.67
C ARG A 59 -8.66 2.90 8.09
N PHE A 60 -9.98 3.05 8.21
CA PHE A 60 -10.67 2.96 9.49
C PHE A 60 -10.55 1.54 10.05
N GLY A 61 -10.35 1.40 11.37
CA GLY A 61 -10.31 0.09 12.05
C GLY A 61 -8.99 -0.29 12.70
N ARG A 62 -7.91 0.49 12.53
CA ARG A 62 -6.84 0.49 13.55
C ARG A 62 -7.31 1.40 14.68
N SER A 63 -8.09 0.87 15.61
CA SER A 63 -7.99 1.41 16.95
C SER A 63 -6.51 1.27 17.31
N VAL A 64 -5.84 2.40 17.48
CA VAL A 64 -4.60 2.38 18.23
C VAL A 64 -5.05 1.85 19.57
N ASN A 65 -4.87 0.55 19.80
CA ASN A 65 -5.02 -0.04 21.12
C ASN A 65 -3.88 0.58 21.92
N LYS A 66 -4.10 1.84 22.34
CA LYS A 66 -3.38 2.49 23.41
C LYS A 66 -3.81 1.70 24.63
N ARG A 67 -3.30 0.47 24.78
CA ARG A 67 -3.08 -0.08 26.11
C ARG A 67 -2.16 0.96 26.72
N SER A 68 -2.78 1.85 27.49
CA SER A 68 -2.08 2.85 28.26
C SER A 68 -1.03 2.07 29.05
N VAL A 69 0.25 2.41 28.89
CA VAL A 69 1.34 1.74 29.61
C VAL A 69 1.05 1.73 31.13
N ASN A 70 0.26 2.68 31.62
CA ASN A 70 -0.22 2.73 33.00
C ASN A 70 -1.07 1.52 33.43
N ASP A 71 -1.88 0.94 32.54
CA ASP A 71 -2.71 -0.23 32.90
C ASP A 71 -1.85 -1.50 33.08
N ALA A 72 -0.71 -1.58 32.39
CA ALA A 72 0.23 -2.68 32.52
C ALA A 72 1.14 -2.56 33.76
N VAL A 73 1.37 -1.33 34.26
CA VAL A 73 2.27 -1.06 35.39
C VAL A 73 1.52 -1.03 36.73
N PHE A 74 0.25 -0.62 36.76
CA PHE A 74 -0.51 -0.42 38.00
C PHE A 74 -1.72 -1.36 38.17
N GLY A 75 -2.01 -2.22 37.20
CA GLY A 75 -3.19 -3.09 37.19
C GLY A 75 -3.16 -4.32 38.13
N GLU A 76 -2.07 -4.55 38.86
CA GLU A 76 -1.89 -5.77 39.66
C GLU A 76 -2.12 -5.59 41.18
N ALA A 77 -2.63 -4.45 41.64
CA ALA A 77 -2.70 -4.14 43.07
C ALA A 77 -4.08 -4.28 43.74
N THR A 78 -5.13 -4.76 43.06
CA THR A 78 -6.46 -4.87 43.68
C THR A 78 -7.21 -6.15 43.30
N LYS A 79 -6.70 -7.30 43.74
CA LYS A 79 -7.50 -8.53 43.90
C LYS A 79 -7.02 -9.32 45.12
N THR A 80 -7.29 -8.79 46.30
CA THR A 80 -7.45 -9.57 47.53
C THR A 80 -8.45 -8.83 48.42
N GLU A 81 -9.72 -9.23 48.32
CA GLU A 81 -10.59 -9.64 49.44
C GLU A 81 -11.92 -10.15 48.88
#